data_AF-A0A139MH93-F1
#
_entry.id   AF-A0A139MH93-F1
#
_cell.length_a   1.000
_cell.length_b   1.000
_cell.length_c   1.000
_cell.angle_alpha   90.00
_cell.angle_beta   90.00
_cell.angle_gamma   90.00
#
_symmetry.space_group_name_H-M   'P 1'
#
loop_
_entity.id
_entity.type
_entity.pdbx_description
1 polymer ?
#
loop_
_entity_poly.entity_id
_entity_poly.type
_entity_poly.pdbx_seq_one_letter_code
_entity_poly.pdbx_strand_id
1 'polypeptide(L)'
;MTKYLKAVLHANGETQEFATPEDAKRFRAAFDATYFKSADGATEYGVTARASAFAVLTVDTTATPLADKPNCDNYGNNCPSCPPAPTKGGDVTVKYVDEAAPAVEIATGVVFSGNVGDLYTSEQKTIDGYTFKEVQGSAGGTITEAAQTVTYVYTKDAGE
;
A
#
# COMPACT_ATOMS: atom_id res chain seq x y z
N MET A 1 4.02 0.61 3.80
CA MET A 1 5.11 -0.01 3.02
C MET A 1 6.44 0.51 3.55
N THR A 2 7.45 -0.35 3.67
CA THR A 2 8.74 0.00 4.28
C THR A 2 9.70 0.50 3.22
N LYS A 3 10.14 1.75 3.36
CA LYS A 3 10.98 2.45 2.36
C LYS A 3 12.37 1.83 2.17
N TYR A 4 12.92 1.17 3.19
CA TYR A 4 14.28 0.62 3.18
C TYR A 4 14.24 -0.88 3.47
N LEU A 5 14.93 -1.67 2.65
CA LEU A 5 15.02 -3.12 2.79
C LEU A 5 16.21 -3.53 3.66
N LYS A 6 17.35 -2.86 3.47
CA LYS A 6 18.58 -3.10 4.23
C LYS A 6 19.45 -1.84 4.27
N ALA A 7 20.36 -1.79 5.24
CA ALA A 7 21.42 -0.79 5.31
C ALA A 7 22.77 -1.47 5.58
N VAL A 8 23.84 -0.91 5.01
CA VAL A 8 25.21 -1.36 5.22
C VAL A 8 26.05 -0.15 5.60
N LEU A 9 26.70 -0.20 6.75
CA LEU A 9 27.67 0.81 7.18
C LEU A 9 29.08 0.28 6.92
N HIS A 10 29.88 1.05 6.20
CA HIS A 10 31.31 0.84 6.10
C HIS A 10 32.00 1.91 6.93
N ALA A 11 32.77 1.54 7.95
CA ALA A 11 33.49 2.48 8.80
C ALA A 11 34.80 1.85 9.28
N ASN A 12 35.89 2.60 9.22
CA ASN A 12 37.20 2.19 9.76
C ASN A 12 37.74 0.84 9.24
N GLY A 13 37.34 0.44 8.02
CA GLY A 13 37.74 -0.84 7.42
C GLY A 13 36.83 -2.03 7.80
N GLU A 14 35.82 -1.80 8.63
CA GLU A 14 34.81 -2.79 9.01
C GLU A 14 33.49 -2.53 8.27
N THR A 15 32.68 -3.58 8.14
CA THR A 15 31.35 -3.50 7.51
C THR A 15 30.30 -4.08 8.45
N GLN A 16 29.27 -3.30 8.75
CA GLN A 16 28.13 -3.68 9.56
C GLN A 16 26.87 -3.70 8.70
N GLU A 17 26.21 -4.85 8.62
CA GLU A 17 24.96 -5.02 7.87
C GLU A 17 23.74 -4.99 8.81
N PHE A 18 22.69 -4.32 8.35
CA PHE A 18 21.36 -4.25 8.96
C PHE A 18 20.36 -4.83 7.96
N ALA A 19 20.10 -6.14 8.08
CA ALA A 19 19.32 -6.90 7.12
C ALA A 19 17.79 -6.76 7.27
N THR A 20 17.30 -6.18 8.37
CA THR A 20 15.87 -5.97 8.57
C THR A 20 15.42 -4.58 8.10
N PRO A 21 14.21 -4.43 7.56
CA PRO A 21 13.65 -3.14 7.16
C PRO A 21 13.52 -2.14 8.33
N GLU A 22 13.23 -2.63 9.54
CA GLU A 22 13.11 -1.79 10.73
C GLU A 22 14.47 -1.27 11.20
N ASP A 23 15.50 -2.12 11.19
CA ASP A 23 16.87 -1.72 11.54
C ASP A 23 17.44 -0.75 10.51
N ALA A 24 17.22 -0.99 9.21
CA ALA A 24 17.62 -0.08 8.15
C ALA A 24 16.97 1.31 8.29
N LYS A 25 15.70 1.36 8.67
CA LYS A 25 14.98 2.60 8.96
C LYS A 25 15.55 3.34 10.16
N ARG A 26 15.82 2.62 11.27
CA ARG A 26 16.42 3.20 12.48
C ARG A 26 17.82 3.72 12.22
N PHE A 27 18.62 2.96 11.47
CA PHE A 27 19.96 3.36 11.04
C PHE A 27 19.92 4.66 10.24
N ARG A 28 19.05 4.75 9.22
CA ARG A 28 18.91 5.96 8.39
C ARG A 28 18.56 7.22 9.18
N ALA A 29 17.77 7.08 10.24
CA ALA A 29 17.36 8.18 11.11
C ALA A 29 18.47 8.61 12.09
N ALA A 30 19.33 7.68 12.49
CA ALA A 30 20.39 7.92 13.46
C ALA A 30 21.73 8.31 12.81
N PHE A 31 21.96 7.93 11.55
CA PHE A 31 23.22 8.18 10.85
C PHE A 31 23.23 9.60 10.24
N ASP A 32 23.95 10.51 10.90
CA ASP A 32 24.13 11.89 10.47
C ASP A 32 25.09 11.96 9.27
N ALA A 33 24.53 11.96 8.07
CA ALA A 33 25.27 11.96 6.82
C ALA A 33 24.55 12.78 5.75
N THR A 34 25.27 13.13 4.69
CA THR A 34 24.70 13.66 3.46
C THR A 34 24.38 12.50 2.53
N TYR A 35 23.16 12.46 1.98
CA TYR A 35 22.68 11.31 1.23
C TYR A 35 22.38 11.64 -0.23
N PHE A 36 22.71 10.70 -1.11
CA PHE A 36 22.49 10.80 -2.55
C PHE A 36 21.92 9.48 -3.07
N LYS A 37 21.00 9.54 -4.03
CA LYS A 37 20.39 8.34 -4.63
C LYS A 37 21.09 7.96 -5.93
N SER A 38 21.16 6.66 -6.22
CA SER A 38 21.53 6.15 -7.54
C SER A 38 20.51 6.60 -8.59
N ALA A 39 20.91 6.65 -9.86
CA ALA A 39 20.03 7.02 -10.98
C ALA A 39 18.74 6.18 -11.06
N ASP A 40 18.82 4.91 -10.69
CA ASP A 40 17.68 3.98 -10.65
C ASP A 40 16.80 4.11 -9.38
N GLY A 41 17.21 4.91 -8.40
CA GLY A 41 16.47 5.09 -7.13
C GLY A 41 16.52 3.90 -6.16
N ALA A 42 17.02 2.73 -6.58
CA ALA A 42 17.13 1.52 -5.74
C ALA A 42 18.19 1.59 -4.63
N THR A 43 19.14 2.51 -4.71
CA THR A 43 20.22 2.63 -3.72
C THR A 43 20.39 4.08 -3.26
N GLU A 44 20.57 4.26 -1.95
CA GLU A 44 20.89 5.55 -1.34
C GLU A 44 22.24 5.47 -0.61
N TYR A 45 23.15 6.39 -0.93
CA TYR A 45 24.50 6.48 -0.40
C TYR A 45 24.57 7.61 0.61
N GLY A 46 24.96 7.32 1.86
CA GLY A 46 25.19 8.32 2.91
C GLY A 46 26.69 8.52 3.14
N VAL A 47 27.19 9.74 3.04
CA VAL A 47 28.60 10.07 3.33
C VAL A 47 28.67 11.13 4.42
N THR A 48 29.59 10.95 5.37
CA THR A 48 29.80 11.91 6.44
C THR A 48 30.94 12.86 6.08
N ALA A 49 30.85 14.13 6.48
CA ALA A 49 31.88 15.13 6.17
C ALA A 49 33.17 14.97 7.02
N ARG A 50 33.15 14.11 8.04
CA ARG A 50 34.18 14.08 9.10
C ARG A 50 34.70 12.69 9.49
N ALA A 51 34.17 11.60 8.94
CA ALA A 51 34.64 10.26 9.27
C ALA A 51 34.84 9.40 8.02
N SER A 52 35.76 8.44 8.12
CA SER A 52 36.10 7.37 7.15
C SER A 52 34.94 6.38 6.93
N ALA A 53 33.70 6.88 6.98
CA ALA A 53 32.49 6.10 7.05
C ALA A 53 31.49 6.54 5.98
N PHE A 54 30.96 5.56 5.26
CA PHE A 54 29.86 5.73 4.33
C PHE A 54 28.85 4.61 4.52
N ALA A 55 27.59 4.91 4.22
CA ALA A 55 26.49 3.98 4.30
C ALA A 55 25.90 3.73 2.92
N VAL A 56 25.44 2.51 2.69
CA VAL A 56 24.69 2.10 1.50
C VAL A 56 23.37 1.54 1.96
N LEU A 57 22.26 2.15 1.54
CA LEU A 57 20.91 1.72 1.86
C LEU A 57 20.25 1.20 0.60
N THR A 58 19.61 0.04 0.71
CA THR A 58 18.78 -0.51 -0.36
C THR A 58 17.35 -0.08 -0.13
N VAL A 59 16.80 0.57 -1.15
CA VAL A 59 15.45 1.10 -1.18
C VAL A 59 14.54 0.05 -1.80
N ASP A 60 13.37 -0.17 -1.21
CA ASP A 60 12.34 -0.96 -1.86
C ASP A 60 11.74 -0.12 -2.99
N THR A 61 12.06 -0.47 -4.24
CA THR A 61 11.49 0.19 -5.43
C THR A 61 10.15 -0.39 -5.85
N THR A 62 9.75 -1.51 -5.22
CA THR A 62 8.46 -2.18 -5.45
C THR A 62 7.39 -1.79 -4.46
N ALA A 63 7.77 -1.32 -3.26
CA ALA A 63 6.93 -0.42 -2.48
C ALA A 63 6.66 0.78 -3.36
N THR A 64 5.44 0.85 -3.88
CA THR A 64 4.95 1.94 -4.71
C THR A 64 5.52 3.25 -4.15
N PRO A 65 6.37 3.97 -4.90
CA PRO A 65 6.71 5.30 -4.46
C PRO A 65 5.37 6.03 -4.37
N LEU A 66 4.95 6.42 -3.16
CA LEU A 66 4.16 7.64 -3.04
C LEU A 66 4.99 8.64 -3.82
N ALA A 67 4.54 8.96 -5.03
CA ALA A 67 5.34 9.59 -6.07
C ALA A 67 6.21 10.68 -5.44
N ASP A 68 7.51 10.69 -5.74
CA ASP A 68 8.36 11.83 -5.43
C ASP A 68 7.62 13.04 -5.99
N LYS A 69 7.10 13.92 -5.11
CA LYS A 69 6.55 15.20 -5.57
C LYS A 69 7.65 15.79 -6.44
N PRO A 70 7.41 16.12 -7.73
CA PRO A 70 8.41 16.85 -8.48
C PRO A 70 8.74 18.08 -7.64
N ASN A 71 10.02 18.23 -7.31
CA ASN A 71 10.51 19.38 -6.56
C ASN A 71 10.16 20.64 -7.37
N CYS A 72 9.06 21.29 -6.99
CA CYS A 72 8.54 22.49 -7.64
C CYS A 72 9.46 23.70 -7.47
N ASP A 73 10.46 23.62 -6.58
CA ASP A 73 11.34 24.73 -6.25
C ASP A 73 12.28 25.13 -7.41
N ASN A 74 12.45 24.28 -8.44
CA ASN A 74 13.36 24.54 -9.58
C ASN A 74 12.69 25.07 -10.87
N TYR A 75 11.36 25.14 -10.96
CA TYR A 75 10.67 25.51 -12.22
C TYR A 75 10.06 26.93 -12.26
N GLY A 76 10.22 27.73 -11.20
CA GLY A 76 9.59 29.05 -11.13
C GLY A 76 8.10 29.01 -11.54
N ASN A 77 7.64 30.01 -12.29
CA ASN A 77 6.23 30.15 -12.68
C ASN A 77 5.76 29.20 -13.80
N ASN A 78 6.55 28.19 -14.19
CA ASN A 78 6.27 27.37 -15.37
C ASN A 78 6.14 25.87 -15.07
N CYS A 79 5.54 25.53 -13.94
CA CYS A 79 5.22 24.15 -13.59
C CYS A 79 3.97 23.70 -14.38
N PRO A 80 4.06 22.73 -15.31
CA PRO A 80 2.87 22.13 -15.91
C PRO A 80 2.11 21.44 -14.77
N SER A 81 0.94 21.98 -14.45
CA SER A 81 -0.03 21.55 -13.43
C SER A 81 0.28 20.19 -12.80
N CYS A 82 0.72 20.22 -11.53
CA CYS A 82 0.77 19.06 -10.66
C CYS A 82 -0.50 18.22 -10.86
N PRO A 83 -0.39 16.88 -11.02
CA PRO A 83 -1.57 16.04 -11.03
C PRO A 83 -2.37 16.32 -9.75
N PRO A 84 -3.71 16.45 -9.84
CA PRO A 84 -4.54 16.71 -8.67
C PRO A 84 -4.27 15.62 -7.64
N ALA A 85 -4.26 15.99 -6.35
CA ALA A 85 -4.14 15.04 -5.26
C ALA A 85 -5.13 13.89 -5.45
N PRO A 86 -4.76 12.63 -5.14
CA PRO A 86 -5.64 11.50 -5.38
C PRO A 86 -6.96 11.71 -4.63
N THR A 87 -8.06 11.77 -5.38
CA THR A 87 -9.40 11.95 -4.82
C THR A 87 -9.72 10.75 -3.94
N LYS A 88 -10.23 11.00 -2.72
CA LYS A 88 -10.74 9.92 -1.87
C LYS A 88 -11.91 9.25 -2.60
N GLY A 89 -11.81 7.95 -2.82
CA GLY A 89 -12.86 7.18 -3.47
C GLY A 89 -14.02 6.88 -2.51
N GLY A 90 -15.13 6.42 -3.06
CA GLY A 90 -16.23 5.91 -2.28
C GLY A 90 -15.89 4.55 -1.68
N ASP A 91 -16.26 4.32 -0.43
CA ASP A 91 -16.00 3.05 0.24
C ASP A 91 -16.73 1.90 -0.47
N VAL A 92 -16.04 0.77 -0.65
CA VAL A 92 -16.63 -0.46 -1.20
C VAL A 92 -17.08 -1.33 -0.03
N THR A 93 -18.38 -1.51 0.11
CA THR A 93 -18.96 -2.32 1.19
C THR A 93 -19.36 -3.68 0.65
N VAL A 94 -18.75 -4.73 1.17
CA VAL A 94 -19.10 -6.12 0.88
C VAL A 94 -20.06 -6.64 1.93
N LYS A 95 -21.20 -7.16 1.50
CA LYS A 95 -22.24 -7.76 2.35
C LYS A 95 -22.48 -9.21 1.97
N TYR A 96 -22.83 -10.01 2.96
CA TYR A 96 -23.17 -11.42 2.81
C TYR A 96 -24.60 -11.59 3.31
N VAL A 97 -25.54 -11.88 2.41
CA VAL A 97 -26.98 -11.88 2.73
C VAL A 97 -27.63 -13.20 2.29
N ASP A 98 -28.73 -13.53 2.94
CA ASP A 98 -29.59 -14.65 2.55
C ASP A 98 -30.53 -14.25 1.40
N GLU A 99 -30.77 -15.17 0.47
CA GLU A 99 -31.67 -14.99 -0.67
C GLU A 99 -33.12 -14.72 -0.25
N ALA A 100 -33.60 -15.42 0.79
CA ALA A 100 -34.97 -15.24 1.28
C ALA A 100 -35.10 -14.00 2.17
N ALA A 101 -34.00 -13.54 2.79
CA ALA A 101 -33.93 -12.38 3.66
C ALA A 101 -32.72 -11.47 3.32
N PRO A 102 -32.76 -10.71 2.21
CA PRO A 102 -31.65 -9.86 1.77
C PRO A 102 -31.33 -8.70 2.73
N ALA A 103 -32.22 -8.42 3.69
CA ALA A 103 -31.99 -7.45 4.76
C ALA A 103 -31.19 -8.01 5.94
N VAL A 104 -30.97 -9.34 5.99
CA VAL A 104 -30.25 -10.01 7.07
C VAL A 104 -28.83 -10.33 6.61
N GLU A 105 -27.86 -9.71 7.26
CA GLU A 105 -26.45 -10.04 7.07
C GLU A 105 -26.12 -11.34 7.81
N ILE A 106 -25.78 -12.37 7.06
CA ILE A 106 -25.47 -13.71 7.60
C ILE A 106 -23.98 -13.90 7.92
N ALA A 107 -23.13 -12.95 7.51
CA ALA A 107 -21.72 -12.92 7.89
C ALA A 107 -21.19 -11.49 8.00
N THR A 108 -20.03 -11.33 8.64
CA THR A 108 -19.35 -10.04 8.78
C THR A 108 -18.98 -9.46 7.42
N GLY A 109 -19.57 -8.30 7.09
CA GLY A 109 -19.22 -7.52 5.91
C GLY A 109 -17.80 -6.97 5.96
N VAL A 110 -17.25 -6.62 4.79
CA VAL A 110 -15.89 -6.10 4.64
C VAL A 110 -15.97 -4.74 3.97
N VAL A 111 -15.26 -3.74 4.47
CA VAL A 111 -15.22 -2.40 3.87
C VAL A 111 -13.82 -2.13 3.32
N PHE A 112 -13.73 -1.81 2.04
CA PHE A 112 -12.51 -1.34 1.40
C PHE A 112 -12.58 0.17 1.23
N SER A 113 -11.65 0.87 1.87
CA SER A 113 -11.50 2.32 1.79
C SER A 113 -10.19 2.65 1.08
N GLY A 114 -10.25 3.53 0.09
CA GLY A 114 -9.07 3.91 -0.68
C GLY A 114 -9.33 5.12 -1.57
N ASN A 115 -8.44 5.33 -2.52
CA ASN A 115 -8.53 6.41 -3.50
C ASN A 115 -9.19 5.93 -4.80
N VAL A 116 -9.70 6.86 -5.59
CA VAL A 116 -10.21 6.54 -6.94
C VAL A 116 -9.08 5.90 -7.77
N GLY A 117 -9.36 4.75 -8.36
CA GLY A 117 -8.39 3.95 -9.13
C GLY A 117 -7.63 2.90 -8.31
N ASP A 118 -7.75 2.90 -6.98
CA ASP A 118 -7.13 1.88 -6.14
C ASP A 118 -7.80 0.51 -6.35
N LEU A 119 -7.05 -0.58 -6.37
CA LEU A 119 -7.59 -1.91 -6.66
C LEU A 119 -8.19 -2.52 -5.39
N TYR A 120 -9.39 -3.07 -5.51
CA TYR A 120 -10.01 -3.88 -4.47
C TYR A 120 -10.34 -5.28 -5.01
N THR A 121 -10.29 -6.26 -4.11
CA THR A 121 -10.69 -7.64 -4.41
C THR A 121 -11.41 -8.18 -3.19
N SER A 122 -12.62 -8.68 -3.42
CA SER A 122 -13.45 -9.33 -2.43
C SER A 122 -13.59 -10.80 -2.78
N GLU A 123 -13.73 -11.62 -1.74
CA GLU A 123 -13.88 -13.06 -1.88
C GLU A 123 -15.17 -13.51 -1.20
N GLN A 124 -15.79 -14.55 -1.78
CA GLN A 124 -16.90 -15.24 -1.14
C GLN A 124 -16.43 -15.91 0.16
N LYS A 125 -17.35 -16.05 1.12
CA LYS A 125 -17.07 -16.74 2.39
C LYS A 125 -17.85 -18.04 2.45
N THR A 126 -17.25 -19.06 3.04
CA THR A 126 -17.98 -20.28 3.42
C THR A 126 -18.74 -19.99 4.70
N ILE A 127 -20.06 -20.11 4.65
CA ILE A 127 -20.97 -19.85 5.78
C ILE A 127 -21.65 -21.18 6.12
N ASP A 128 -21.57 -21.60 7.37
CA ASP A 128 -22.14 -22.87 7.81
C ASP A 128 -23.67 -22.87 7.68
N GLY A 129 -24.23 -23.89 7.03
CA GLY A 129 -25.67 -23.98 6.74
C GLY A 129 -26.16 -23.11 5.57
N TYR A 130 -25.26 -22.56 4.75
CA TYR A 130 -25.59 -21.72 3.59
C TYR A 130 -24.73 -22.07 2.36
N THR A 131 -25.36 -22.15 1.20
CA THR A 131 -24.70 -22.40 -0.09
C THR A 131 -24.61 -21.10 -0.90
N PHE A 132 -23.42 -20.75 -1.41
CA PHE A 132 -23.23 -19.57 -2.25
C PHE A 132 -24.02 -19.72 -3.56
N LYS A 133 -24.78 -18.68 -3.91
CA LYS A 133 -25.58 -18.64 -5.13
C LYS A 133 -24.98 -17.73 -6.18
N GLU A 134 -24.86 -16.44 -5.87
CA GLU A 134 -24.39 -15.43 -6.81
C GLU A 134 -23.78 -14.23 -6.09
N VAL A 135 -23.00 -13.45 -6.84
CA VAL A 135 -22.52 -12.14 -6.41
C VAL A 135 -23.20 -11.06 -7.24
N GLN A 136 -23.77 -10.07 -6.55
CA GLN A 136 -24.37 -8.90 -7.16
C GLN A 136 -23.42 -7.71 -6.99
N GLY A 137 -23.01 -7.14 -8.12
CA GLY A 137 -21.99 -6.09 -8.18
C GLY A 137 -20.64 -6.64 -8.66
N SER A 138 -19.58 -5.87 -8.41
CA SER A 138 -18.23 -6.18 -8.87
C SER A 138 -17.40 -6.78 -7.74
N ALA A 139 -17.14 -8.09 -7.79
CA ALA A 139 -16.32 -8.78 -6.77
C ALA A 139 -14.87 -8.28 -6.72
N GLY A 140 -14.36 -7.68 -7.80
CA GLY A 140 -13.07 -7.03 -7.85
C GLY A 140 -13.03 -5.98 -8.94
N GLY A 141 -12.18 -4.97 -8.76
CA GLY A 141 -12.05 -3.87 -9.68
C GLY A 141 -11.31 -2.69 -9.05
N THR A 142 -11.57 -1.50 -9.56
CA THR A 142 -11.01 -0.27 -9.02
C THR A 142 -12.05 0.51 -8.21
N ILE A 143 -11.62 1.15 -7.13
CA ILE A 143 -12.45 2.07 -6.36
C ILE A 143 -12.82 3.26 -7.25
N THR A 144 -14.10 3.61 -7.28
CA THR A 144 -14.59 4.79 -8.03
C THR A 144 -14.91 5.93 -7.05
N GLU A 145 -15.28 7.10 -7.57
CA GLU A 145 -15.72 8.22 -6.72
C GLU A 145 -17.01 7.92 -5.97
N ALA A 146 -17.87 7.07 -6.54
CA ALA A 146 -19.11 6.64 -5.91
C ALA A 146 -18.87 5.48 -4.93
N ALA A 147 -19.61 5.47 -3.82
CA ALA A 147 -19.61 4.32 -2.92
C ALA A 147 -20.16 3.09 -3.66
N GLN A 148 -19.48 1.96 -3.51
CA GLN A 148 -19.84 0.71 -4.18
C GLN A 148 -20.34 -0.29 -3.15
N THR A 149 -21.29 -1.13 -3.54
CA THR A 149 -21.79 -2.22 -2.69
C THR A 149 -21.71 -3.52 -3.47
N VAL A 150 -21.08 -4.51 -2.86
CA VAL A 150 -20.95 -5.86 -3.40
C VAL A 150 -21.73 -6.78 -2.48
N THR A 151 -22.72 -7.46 -3.01
CA THR A 151 -23.62 -8.31 -2.22
C THR A 151 -23.44 -9.76 -2.66
N TYR A 152 -22.93 -10.59 -1.76
CA TYR A 152 -22.88 -12.03 -1.95
C TYR A 152 -24.18 -12.63 -1.43
N VAL A 153 -24.92 -13.28 -2.32
CA VAL A 153 -26.21 -13.91 -2.03
C VAL A 153 -26.01 -15.40 -1.79
N TYR A 154 -26.58 -15.89 -0.70
CA TYR A 154 -26.51 -17.30 -0.31
C TYR A 154 -27.91 -17.87 -0.17
N THR A 155 -28.06 -19.13 -0.53
CA THR A 155 -29.27 -19.90 -0.28
C THR A 155 -29.08 -20.71 0.99
N LYS A 156 -29.98 -20.56 1.97
CA LYS A 156 -29.99 -21.39 3.16
C LYS A 156 -30.10 -22.88 2.79
N ASP A 157 -29.20 -23.69 3.31
CA ASP A 157 -29.29 -25.14 3.13
C ASP A 157 -30.51 -25.64 3.88
N ALA A 158 -31.39 -26.37 3.20
CA ALA A 158 -32.52 -27.01 3.83
C ALA A 158 -31.98 -28.16 4.68
N GLY A 159 -31.70 -27.86 5.96
CA GLY A 159 -31.44 -28.88 6.96
C GLY A 159 -32.60 -29.87 6.96
N GLU A 160 -32.27 -31.14 6.73
CA GLU A 160 -33.17 -32.29 6.91
C GLU A 160 -33.88 -32.26 8.27
#